data_AF-A0A4R9QKC9-F1
#
_entry.id   AF-A0A4R9QKC9-F1
#
_cell.length_a   1.000
_cell.length_b   1.000
_cell.length_c   1.000
_cell.angle_alpha   90.00
_cell.angle_beta   90.00
_cell.angle_gamma   90.00
#
_symmetry.space_group_name_H-M   'P 1'
#
loop_
_entity.id
_entity.type
_entity.pdbx_description
1 polymer ?
#
loop_
_entity_poly.entity_id
_entity_poly.type
_entity_poly.pdbx_seq_one_letter_code
_entity_poly.pdbx_strand_id
1 'polypeptide(L)' 'MQLIVSFLRDDSGATAIEYGLIAALIALGIMVGATSLGGALNAQFVSIATTLNGAIAP' A
#
# COMPACT_ATOMS: atom_id res chain seq x y z
N MET A 1 20.74 12.17 -37.02
CA MET A 1 21.15 10.87 -36.43
C MET A 1 21.54 10.94 -34.96
N GLN A 2 22.08 12.06 -34.45
CA GLN A 2 22.52 12.14 -33.04
C GLN A 2 21.41 11.92 -32.00
N LEU A 3 20.17 12.32 -32.30
CA LEU A 3 19.03 12.20 -31.39
C LEU A 3 18.64 10.74 -31.12
N ILE A 4 18.69 9.88 -32.15
CA ILE A 4 18.39 8.44 -32.02
C ILE A 4 19.50 7.73 -31.23
N VAL A 5 20.76 8.10 -31.45
CA VAL A 5 21.91 7.53 -30.71
C VAL A 5 21.92 7.98 -29.24
N SER A 6 21.50 9.22 -28.96
CA SER A 6 21.32 9.73 -27.61
C SER A 6 20.20 9.01 -26.86
N PHE A 7 19.09 8.71 -27.53
CA PHE A 7 17.95 7.99 -26.95
C PHE A 7 18.27 6.52 -26.67
N LEU A 8 19.04 5.87 -27.55
CA LEU A 8 19.53 4.49 -27.35
C LEU A 8 20.60 4.37 -26.24
N ARG A 9 21.23 5.47 -25.84
CA ARG A 9 22.23 5.54 -24.75
C ARG A 9 21.66 6.03 -23.43
N ASP A 10 20.35 6.22 -23.35
CA ASP A 10 19.68 6.73 -22.17
C ASP A 10 19.32 5.58 -21.22
N ASP A 11 20.12 5.40 -20.16
CA ASP A 11 19.88 4.41 -19.10
C ASP A 11 18.81 4.88 -18.10
N SER A 12 18.15 6.02 -18.35
CA SER A 12 17.08 6.52 -17.47
C SER A 12 15.89 5.56 -17.40
N GLY A 13 15.63 4.80 -18.46
CA GLY A 13 14.60 3.75 -18.45
C GLY A 13 15.00 2.53 -17.62
N ALA A 14 16.28 2.17 -17.64
CA ALA A 14 16.82 1.08 -16.81
C ALA A 14 16.81 1.44 -15.33
N THR A 15 17.13 2.68 -14.97
CA THR A 15 17.03 3.15 -13.57
C THR A 15 15.57 3.30 -13.11
N ALA A 16 14.64 3.66 -14.01
CA ALA A 16 13.21 3.70 -13.70
C ALA A 16 12.63 2.32 -13.34
N ILE A 17 13.13 1.22 -13.93
CA ILE A 17 12.64 -0.13 -13.59
C ILE A 17 13.13 -0.60 -12.20
N GLU A 18 14.33 -0.17 -11.79
CA GLU A 18 14.90 -0.48 -10.48
C GLU A 18 14.15 0.23 -9.35
N TYR A 19 13.95 1.55 -9.48
CA TYR A 19 13.17 2.31 -8.51
C TYR A 19 11.68 1.97 -8.58
N GLY A 20 11.17 1.60 -9.76
CA GLY A 20 9.80 1.11 -9.95
C GLY A 20 9.52 -0.16 -9.16
N LEU A 21 10.48 -1.11 -9.13
CA LEU A 21 10.35 -2.34 -8.35
C LEU A 21 10.36 -2.05 -6.83
N ILE A 22 11.24 -1.17 -6.36
CA ILE A 22 11.29 -0.76 -4.95
C ILE A 22 9.97 -0.09 -4.54
N ALA A 23 9.45 0.82 -5.37
CA ALA A 23 8.17 1.48 -5.15
C ALA A 23 7.02 0.48 -5.08
N ALA A 24 6.99 -0.52 -5.96
CA ALA A 24 5.99 -1.58 -5.94
C ALA A 24 6.03 -2.42 -4.65
N LEU A 25 7.23 -2.76 -4.17
CA LEU A 25 7.40 -3.51 -2.91
C LEU A 25 6.97 -2.70 -1.69
N ILE A 26 7.30 -1.40 -1.64
CA ILE A 26 6.84 -0.51 -0.57
C ILE A 26 5.31 -0.40 -0.59
N ALA A 27 4.72 -0.18 -1.77
CA ALA A 27 3.28 -0.08 -1.94
C ALA A 27 2.56 -1.37 -1.49
N LEU A 28 3.11 -2.54 -1.84
CA LEU A 28 2.59 -3.82 -1.40
C LEU A 28 2.65 -3.97 0.13
N GLY A 29 3.77 -3.61 0.75
CA GLY A 29 3.92 -3.64 2.21
C GLY A 29 2.91 -2.74 2.93
N ILE A 30 2.70 -1.52 2.42
CA ILE A 30 1.69 -0.58 2.93
C ILE A 30 0.29 -1.17 2.78
N MET A 31 -0.05 -1.75 1.61
CA MET A 31 -1.37 -2.32 1.35
C MET A 31 -1.70 -3.46 2.31
N VAL A 32 -0.76 -4.37 2.53
CA VAL A 32 -0.92 -5.49 3.48
C VAL A 32 -1.05 -4.96 4.90
N GLY A 33 -0.19 -4.02 5.29
CA GLY A 33 -0.23 -3.40 6.63
C GLY A 33 -1.55 -2.67 6.89
N ALA A 34 -2.02 -1.87 5.94
CA ALA A 34 -3.29 -1.16 6.03
C ALA A 34 -4.49 -2.10 6.10
N THR A 35 -4.47 -3.20 5.36
CA THR A 35 -5.53 -4.22 5.39
C THR A 35 -5.61 -4.88 6.77
N SER A 36 -4.47 -5.30 7.31
CA SER A 36 -4.39 -5.90 8.66
C SER A 36 -4.85 -4.93 9.75
N LEU A 37 -4.35 -3.69 9.70
CA LEU A 37 -4.73 -2.64 10.64
C LEU A 37 -6.23 -2.33 10.55
N GLY A 38 -6.78 -2.21 9.34
CA GLY A 38 -8.21 -1.97 9.12
C GLY A 38 -9.07 -3.09 9.72
N GLY A 39 -8.66 -4.35 9.56
CA GLY A 39 -9.34 -5.49 10.18
C GLY A 39 -9.31 -5.44 11.71
N ALA A 40 -8.16 -5.14 12.31
CA ALA A 40 -8.03 -5.01 13.76
C ALA A 40 -8.88 -3.85 14.33
N LEU A 41 -8.88 -2.70 13.65
CA LEU A 41 -9.72 -1.56 14.04
C LEU A 41 -11.21 -1.90 13.94
N ASN A 42 -11.63 -2.56 12.85
CA ASN A 42 -13.02 -2.99 12.69
C ASN A 42 -13.45 -3.93 13.82
N ALA A 43 -12.63 -4.94 14.14
CA ALA A 43 -12.91 -5.85 15.25
C ALA A 43 -13.04 -5.11 16.59
N GLN A 44 -12.18 -4.13 16.85
CA GLN A 44 -12.25 -3.32 18.07
C GLN A 44 -13.54 -2.49 18.15
N PHE A 45 -13.95 -1.85 17.05
CA PHE A 45 -15.21 -1.10 17.00
C PHE A 45 -16.44 -2.00 17.13
N VAL A 46 -16.43 -3.20 16.52
CA VAL A 46 -17.50 -4.19 16.70
C VAL A 46 -17.61 -4.65 18.15
N SER A 47 -16.48 -4.88 18.83
CA SER A 47 -16.46 -5.24 20.25
C SER A 47 -17.05 -4.13 21.13
N ILE A 48 -16.68 -2.87 20.88
CA ILE A 48 -17.25 -1.71 21.58
C ILE A 48 -18.76 -1.62 21.32
N ALA A 49 -19.19 -1.72 20.06
CA ALA A 49 -20.61 -1.66 19.69
C ALA A 49 -21.42 -2.78 20.35
N THR A 50 -20.87 -4.00 20.40
CA THR A 50 -21.50 -5.16 21.05
C THR A 50 -21.64 -4.92 22.54
N THR A 51 -20.59 -4.43 23.20
CA THR A 51 -20.60 -4.13 24.62
C THR A 51 -21.63 -3.06 24.96
N LEU A 52 -21.67 -1.98 24.17
CA LEU A 52 -22.64 -0.90 24.35
C LEU A 52 -24.08 -1.40 24.15
N ASN A 53 -24.33 -2.18 23.10
CA ASN A 53 -25.65 -2.77 22.83
C ASN A 53 -26.11 -3.75 23.93
N GLY A 54 -25.19 -4.55 24.47
CA GLY A 54 -25.49 -5.43 25.60
C GLY A 54 -25.77 -4.68 26.90
N ALA A 55 -25.11 -3.54 27.12
CA ALA A 55 -25.32 -2.70 28.31
C ALA A 55 -26.62 -1.90 28.29
N ILE A 56 -27.18 -1.64 27.10
CA ILE A 56 -28.48 -0.95 26.93
C ILE A 56 -29.65 -1.92 26.69
N ALA A 57 -29.40 -3.24 26.62
CA ALA A 57 -30.44 -4.24 26.61
C ALA A 57 -31.15 -4.26 27.99
N PRO A 58 -32.50 -4.32 28.04
CA PRO A 58 -33.27 -4.23 29.29
C PRO A 58 -33.00 -5.37 30.27
#